data_AF-A0A564Z075-F1
#
_entry.id   AF-A0A564Z075-F1
#
_cell.length_a   1.000
_cell.length_b   1.000
_cell.length_c   1.000
_cell.angle_alpha   90.00
_cell.angle_beta   90.00
_cell.angle_gamma   90.00
#
_symmetry.space_group_name_H-M   'P 1'
#
loop_
_entity.id
_entity.type
_entity.pdbx_description
1 polymer ?
#
loop_
_entity_poly.entity_id
_entity_poly.type
_entity_poly.pdbx_seq_one_letter_code
_entity_poly.pdbx_strand_id
1 'polypeptide(L)'
;MTALKRTQASLKVVEDKLEELRKNLDNTQAEKKRLEDEVELCGLKLVRAKKLIGGLGGEKDRWFHEAERLQQVYDNLTGDVLLSAGVIAYLGPFTSVYREACLEDWVKVCNSQSGITCSSH
;
A
#
# COMPACT_ATOMS: atom_id res chain seq x y z
N MET A 1 14.33 -38.82 -71.59
CA MET A 1 15.01 -38.62 -70.29
C MET A 1 15.15 -37.16 -69.83
N THR A 2 15.10 -36.16 -70.73
CA THR A 2 15.30 -34.73 -70.39
C THR A 2 14.08 -34.04 -69.78
N ALA A 3 12.86 -34.36 -70.22
CA ALA A 3 11.62 -33.78 -69.69
C ALA A 3 11.39 -34.11 -68.20
N LEU A 4 11.65 -35.37 -67.80
CA LEU A 4 11.53 -35.84 -66.42
C LEU A 4 12.49 -35.11 -65.45
N LYS A 5 13.73 -34.86 -65.88
CA LYS A 5 14.71 -34.11 -65.09
C LYS A 5 14.29 -32.66 -64.87
N ARG A 6 13.63 -32.05 -65.86
CA ARG A 6 13.18 -30.66 -65.81
C ARG A 6 12.00 -30.46 -64.86
N THR A 7 11.03 -31.36 -64.89
CA THR A 7 9.91 -31.36 -63.94
C THR A 7 10.37 -31.67 -62.52
N GLN A 8 11.32 -32.60 -62.35
CA GLN A 8 11.90 -32.91 -61.04
C GLN A 8 12.71 -31.74 -60.45
N ALA A 9 13.45 -30.99 -61.29
CA ALA A 9 14.14 -29.78 -60.84
C ALA A 9 13.15 -28.67 -60.44
N SER A 10 12.06 -28.48 -61.19
CA SER A 10 11.03 -27.49 -60.84
C SER A 10 10.28 -27.84 -59.56
N LEU A 11 10.02 -29.12 -59.31
CA LEU A 11 9.40 -29.59 -58.06
C LEU A 11 10.30 -29.27 -56.87
N LYS A 12 11.60 -29.55 -56.98
CA LYS A 12 12.59 -29.29 -55.93
C LYS A 12 12.65 -27.81 -55.53
N VAL A 13 12.63 -26.90 -56.51
CA VAL A 13 12.61 -25.44 -56.25
C VAL A 13 11.35 -25.01 -55.47
N VAL A 14 10.21 -25.63 -55.74
CA VAL A 14 8.95 -25.33 -55.03
C VAL A 14 8.97 -25.94 -53.63
N GLU A 15 9.51 -27.15 -53.47
CA GLU A 15 9.71 -27.80 -52.17
C GLU A 15 10.65 -26.99 -51.28
N ASP A 16 11.79 -26.54 -51.80
CA ASP A 16 12.77 -25.72 -51.07
C ASP A 16 12.15 -24.40 -50.60
N LYS A 17 11.37 -23.72 -51.46
CA LYS A 17 10.62 -22.50 -51.09
C LYS A 17 9.53 -22.76 -50.05
N LEU A 18 8.86 -23.89 -50.14
CA LEU A 18 7.84 -24.27 -49.16
C LEU A 18 8.46 -24.53 -47.80
N GLU A 19 9.62 -25.17 -47.75
CA GLU A 19 10.38 -25.41 -46.53
C GLU A 19 10.87 -24.10 -45.89
N GLU A 20 11.37 -23.17 -46.71
CA GLU A 20 11.77 -21.83 -46.24
C GLU A 20 10.59 -21.05 -45.65
N LEU A 21 9.44 -21.05 -46.34
CA LEU A 21 8.22 -20.39 -45.86
C LEU A 21 7.69 -21.02 -44.56
N ARG A 22 7.73 -22.35 -44.43
CA ARG A 22 7.37 -23.04 -43.19
C ARG A 22 8.28 -22.64 -42.03
N LYS A 23 9.59 -22.62 -42.26
CA LYS A 23 10.57 -22.20 -41.26
C LYS A 23 10.35 -20.76 -40.81
N ASN A 24 10.06 -19.85 -41.75
CA ASN A 24 9.77 -18.45 -41.45
C ASN A 24 8.45 -18.30 -40.68
N LEU A 25 7.43 -19.08 -41.02
CA LEU A 25 6.15 -19.10 -40.32
C LEU A 25 6.32 -19.59 -38.87
N ASP A 26 7.04 -20.69 -38.66
CA ASP A 26 7.32 -21.23 -37.33
C ASP A 26 8.10 -20.22 -36.46
N ASN A 27 9.13 -19.59 -37.03
CA ASN A 27 9.90 -18.55 -36.35
C ASN A 27 9.02 -17.35 -35.95
N THR A 28 8.16 -16.90 -36.86
CA THR A 28 7.26 -15.76 -36.62
C THR A 28 6.21 -16.09 -35.57
N GLN A 29 5.68 -17.32 -35.58
CA GLN A 29 4.73 -17.78 -34.56
C GLN A 29 5.38 -17.93 -33.19
N ALA A 30 6.62 -18.42 -33.13
CA ALA A 30 7.38 -18.48 -31.89
C ALA A 30 7.62 -17.08 -31.30
N GLU A 31 8.02 -16.12 -32.15
CA GLU A 31 8.22 -14.73 -31.75
C GLU A 31 6.92 -14.06 -31.31
N LYS A 32 5.83 -14.27 -32.06
CA LYS A 32 4.49 -13.78 -31.68
C LYS A 32 4.10 -14.28 -30.29
N LYS A 33 4.26 -15.58 -30.03
CA LYS A 33 3.92 -16.17 -28.73
C LYS A 33 4.77 -15.57 -27.61
N ARG A 34 6.08 -15.39 -27.84
CA ARG A 34 6.98 -14.75 -26.87
C ARG A 34 6.50 -13.34 -26.48
N LEU A 35 6.10 -12.54 -27.47
CA LEU A 35 5.61 -11.19 -27.24
C LEU A 35 4.25 -11.19 -26.52
N GLU A 36 3.36 -12.12 -26.85
CA GLU A 36 2.08 -12.30 -26.15
C GLU A 36 2.30 -12.64 -24.67
N ASP A 37 3.21 -13.58 -24.36
CA ASP A 37 3.58 -13.96 -23.01
C ASP A 37 4.20 -12.78 -22.23
N GLU A 38 5.03 -11.95 -22.88
CA GLU A 38 5.65 -10.78 -22.27
C GLU A 38 4.63 -9.68 -21.94
N VAL A 39 3.67 -9.44 -22.83
CA VAL A 39 2.56 -8.51 -22.61
C VAL A 39 1.70 -8.96 -21.44
N GLU A 40 1.35 -10.25 -21.38
CA GLU A 40 0.59 -10.81 -20.27
C GLU A 40 1.33 -10.63 -18.94
N LEU A 41 2.62 -10.97 -18.91
CA LEU A 41 3.46 -10.82 -17.72
C LEU A 41 3.55 -9.35 -17.28
N CYS A 42 3.70 -8.43 -18.23
CA CYS A 42 3.74 -6.99 -17.95
C CYS A 42 2.40 -6.51 -17.37
N GLY A 43 1.28 -6.93 -17.94
CA GLY A 43 -0.06 -6.64 -17.42
C GLY A 43 -0.23 -7.11 -15.98
N LEU A 44 0.21 -8.34 -15.67
CA LEU A 44 0.17 -8.90 -14.32
C LEU A 44 1.02 -8.08 -13.33
N LYS A 45 2.23 -7.67 -13.74
CA LYS A 45 3.11 -6.80 -12.94
C LYS A 45 2.45 -5.45 -12.66
N LEU A 46 1.80 -4.85 -13.64
CA LEU A 46 1.08 -3.58 -13.48
C LEU A 46 -0.07 -3.68 -12.48
N VAL A 47 -0.88 -4.74 -12.55
CA VAL A 47 -1.98 -4.97 -11.59
C VAL A 47 -1.44 -5.10 -10.17
N ARG A 48 -0.37 -5.88 -9.97
CA ARG A 48 0.27 -6.05 -8.66
C ARG A 48 0.84 -4.73 -8.14
N ALA A 49 1.53 -3.96 -8.98
CA ALA A 49 2.09 -2.66 -8.62
C ALA A 49 1.00 -1.66 -8.22
N LYS A 50 -0.11 -1.58 -8.97
CA LYS A 50 -1.25 -0.72 -8.62
C LYS A 50 -1.86 -1.10 -7.27
N LYS A 51 -2.01 -2.40 -7.01
CA LYS A 51 -2.53 -2.89 -5.70
C LYS A 51 -1.60 -2.50 -4.56
N LEU A 52 -0.28 -2.63 -4.74
CA LEU A 52 0.71 -2.19 -3.76
C LEU A 52 0.62 -0.68 -3.55
N ILE A 53 0.67 0.13 -4.60
CA ILE A 53 0.60 1.60 -4.47
C ILE A 53 -0.69 2.05 -3.76
N GLY A 54 -1.83 1.46 -4.12
CA GLY A 54 -3.11 1.76 -3.46
C GLY A 54 -3.13 1.34 -1.99
N GLY A 55 -2.61 0.15 -1.67
CA GLY A 55 -2.51 -0.33 -0.29
C GLY A 55 -1.57 0.50 0.57
N LEU A 56 -0.35 0.75 0.09
CA LEU A 56 0.66 1.54 0.80
C LEU A 56 0.23 3.01 0.95
N GLY A 57 -0.49 3.58 -0.01
CA GLY A 57 -1.00 4.95 0.08
C GLY A 57 -1.96 5.12 1.25
N GLY A 58 -2.95 4.23 1.38
CA GLY A 58 -3.88 4.26 2.50
C GLY A 58 -3.22 4.00 3.85
N GLU A 59 -2.21 3.12 3.89
CA GLU A 59 -1.44 2.86 5.12
C GLU A 59 -0.62 4.06 5.56
N LYS A 60 -0.03 4.81 4.62
CA LYS A 60 0.70 6.04 4.91
C LYS A 60 -0.19 7.07 5.60
N ASP A 61 -1.36 7.37 5.02
CA ASP A 61 -2.26 8.37 5.57
C ASP A 61 -2.79 7.94 6.94
N ARG A 62 -3.12 6.65 7.12
CA ARG A 62 -3.50 6.09 8.41
C ARG A 62 -2.41 6.28 9.47
N TRP A 63 -1.17 5.92 9.15
CA TRP A 63 -0.05 6.08 10.09
C TRP A 63 0.26 7.54 10.39
N PHE A 64 0.07 8.43 9.42
CA PHE A 64 0.23 9.86 9.64
C PHE A 64 -0.78 10.38 10.66
N HIS A 65 -2.07 10.09 10.48
CA HIS A 65 -3.10 10.48 11.44
C HIS A 65 -2.88 9.87 12.83
N GLU A 66 -2.46 8.60 12.90
CA GLU A 66 -2.15 8.01 14.21
C GLU A 66 -0.93 8.61 14.87
N ALA A 67 0.10 8.98 14.11
CA ALA A 67 1.25 9.69 14.65
C ALA A 67 0.85 11.06 15.23
N GLU A 68 0.00 11.81 14.53
CA GLU A 68 -0.53 13.09 15.01
C GLU A 68 -1.35 12.92 16.30
N ARG A 69 -2.25 11.92 16.33
CA ARG A 69 -3.03 11.61 17.53
C ARG A 69 -2.14 11.20 18.70
N LEU A 70 -1.11 10.38 18.46
CA LEU A 70 -0.16 9.98 19.49
C LEU A 70 0.63 11.18 20.02
N GLN A 71 1.01 12.13 19.17
CA GLN A 71 1.68 13.35 19.60
C GLN A 71 0.80 14.16 20.55
N GLN A 72 -0.49 14.34 20.22
CA GLN A 72 -1.44 15.03 21.10
C GLN A 72 -1.59 14.33 22.45
N VAL A 73 -1.66 12.99 22.46
CA VAL A 73 -1.70 12.22 23.72
C VAL A 73 -0.41 12.39 24.50
N TYR A 74 0.75 12.36 23.83
CA TYR A 74 2.05 12.52 24.46
C TYR A 74 2.20 13.90 25.13
N ASP A 75 1.78 14.95 24.45
CA ASP A 75 1.84 16.32 24.96
C ASP A 75 0.97 16.50 26.22
N ASN A 76 -0.18 15.82 26.29
CA ASN A 76 -1.10 15.90 27.43
C ASN A 76 -0.83 14.87 28.53
N LEU A 77 0.00 13.85 28.26
CA LEU A 77 0.20 12.68 29.12
C LEU A 77 0.56 13.04 30.56
N THR A 78 1.44 14.02 30.73
CA THR A 78 1.92 14.43 32.06
C THR A 78 0.77 15.00 32.90
N GLY A 79 -0.05 15.86 32.31
CA GLY A 79 -1.21 16.45 32.99
C GLY A 79 -2.28 15.41 33.29
N ASP A 80 -2.58 14.52 32.33
CA ASP A 80 -3.59 13.48 32.49
C ASP A 80 -3.22 12.49 33.60
N VAL A 81 -1.95 12.08 33.68
CA VAL A 81 -1.44 11.20 34.76
C VAL A 81 -1.50 11.90 36.12
N LEU A 82 -1.12 13.18 36.19
CA LEU A 82 -1.18 13.95 37.43
C LEU A 82 -2.62 14.05 37.96
N LEU A 83 -3.57 14.43 37.10
CA LEU A 83 -4.98 14.55 37.47
C LEU A 83 -5.56 13.19 37.90
N SER A 84 -5.26 12.13 37.15
CA SER A 84 -5.69 10.76 37.49
C SER A 84 -5.18 10.33 38.86
N ALA A 85 -3.89 10.57 39.15
CA ALA A 85 -3.30 10.26 40.45
C ALA A 85 -3.95 11.08 41.58
N GLY A 86 -4.23 12.36 41.36
CA GLY A 86 -4.92 13.23 42.33
C GLY A 86 -6.34 12.77 42.64
N VAL A 87 -7.10 12.34 41.63
CA VAL A 87 -8.46 11.81 41.82
C VAL A 87 -8.43 10.55 42.68
N ILE A 88 -7.51 9.62 42.40
CA ILE A 88 -7.37 8.36 43.15
C ILE A 88 -6.95 8.65 44.60
N ALA A 89 -6.01 9.56 44.82
CA ALA A 89 -5.45 9.84 46.14
C ALA A 89 -6.39 10.63 47.05
N TYR A 90 -7.08 11.66 46.51
CA TYR A 90 -7.78 12.65 47.33
C TYR A 90 -9.30 12.63 47.16
N LEU A 91 -9.82 12.19 46.01
CA LEU A 91 -11.22 12.39 45.68
C LEU A 91 -12.10 11.15 45.86
N GLY A 92 -11.53 10.02 46.28
CA GLY A 92 -12.25 8.75 46.50
C GLY A 92 -13.52 8.85 47.36
N PRO A 93 -13.52 9.56 48.51
CA PRO A 93 -14.68 9.66 49.40
C PRO A 93 -15.83 10.57 48.91
N PHE A 94 -15.62 11.35 47.86
CA PHE A 94 -16.58 12.37 47.43
C PHE A 94 -17.56 11.88 46.35
N THR A 95 -18.65 12.62 46.12
CA THR A 95 -19.64 12.31 45.07
C THR A 95 -19.12 12.69 43.68
N SER A 96 -19.70 12.08 42.62
CA SER A 96 -19.26 12.36 41.23
C SER A 96 -19.27 13.85 40.90
N VAL A 97 -20.35 14.54 41.26
CA VAL A 97 -20.54 15.98 40.98
C VAL A 97 -19.43 16.81 41.64
N TYR A 98 -19.03 16.47 42.87
CA TYR A 98 -17.95 17.18 43.55
C TYR A 98 -16.58 16.87 42.91
N ARG A 99 -16.36 15.62 42.49
CA ARG A 99 -15.13 15.24 41.79
C ARG A 99 -14.97 15.96 40.45
N GLU A 100 -16.05 16.07 39.68
CA GLU A 100 -16.08 16.79 38.39
C GLU A 100 -15.75 18.28 38.59
N ALA A 101 -16.36 18.93 39.58
CA ALA A 101 -16.05 20.33 39.91
C ALA A 101 -14.57 20.52 40.29
N CYS A 102 -14.00 19.63 41.12
CA CYS A 102 -12.58 19.69 41.46
C CYS A 102 -11.67 19.44 40.26
N LEU A 103 -12.01 18.49 39.39
CA LEU A 103 -11.26 18.21 38.17
C LEU A 103 -11.22 19.40 37.23
N GLU A 104 -12.35 20.08 37.00
CA GLU A 104 -12.41 21.31 36.18
C GLU A 104 -11.48 22.40 36.72
N ASP A 105 -11.47 22.60 38.03
CA ASP A 105 -10.58 23.58 38.66
C ASP A 105 -9.11 23.17 38.55
N TRP A 106 -8.79 21.89 38.73
CA TRP A 106 -7.42 21.39 38.62
C TRP A 106 -6.89 21.48 37.19
N VAL A 107 -7.73 21.22 36.17
CA VAL A 107 -7.38 21.41 34.75
C VAL A 107 -7.05 22.88 34.48
N LYS A 108 -7.87 23.83 34.98
CA LYS A 108 -7.60 25.27 34.82
C LYS A 108 -6.26 25.67 35.43
N VAL A 109 -5.94 25.15 36.62
CA VAL A 109 -4.67 25.43 37.30
C VAL A 109 -3.49 24.85 36.51
N CYS A 110 -3.57 23.60 36.05
CA CYS A 110 -2.51 22.96 35.27
C CYS A 110 -2.19 23.74 34.00
N ASN A 111 -3.23 24.09 33.23
CA ASN A 111 -3.08 24.79 31.95
C ASN A 111 -2.64 26.26 32.13
N SER A 112 -3.12 26.97 33.15
CA SER A 112 -2.92 28.43 33.26
C SER A 112 -1.73 28.84 34.12
N GLN A 113 -1.37 28.05 35.13
CA GLN A 113 -0.39 28.45 36.15
C GLN A 113 0.89 27.62 36.10
N SER A 114 0.81 26.37 35.67
CA SER A 114 1.94 25.42 35.71
C SER A 114 2.54 25.12 34.34
N GLY A 115 1.90 25.56 33.25
CA GLY A 115 2.31 25.23 31.88
C GLY A 115 2.23 23.73 31.55
N ILE A 116 1.44 22.97 32.33
CA ILE A 116 1.22 21.54 32.13
C ILE A 116 -0.05 21.39 31.32
N THR A 117 0.08 20.85 30.12
CA THR A 117 -1.03 20.57 29.21
C THR A 117 -1.80 19.34 29.67
N CYS A 118 -3.13 19.48 29.68
CA CYS A 118 -4.08 18.41 29.99
C CYS A 118 -5.06 18.23 28.84
N SER A 119 -5.53 17.01 28.64
CA SER A 119 -6.59 16.76 27.66
C SER A 119 -7.89 17.46 28.04
N SER A 120 -8.58 18.03 27.05
CA SER A 120 -9.94 18.55 27.23
C SER A 120 -10.92 17.38 27.09
N HIS A 121 -11.54 16.99 28.20
CA HIS A 121 -12.61 15.99 28.23
C HIS A 121 -13.99 16.63 28.09
#